data_AF-A0A962IYL7-F1
#
_entry.id   AF-A0A962IYL7-F1
#
_cell.length_a   1.000
_cell.length_b   1.000
_cell.length_c   1.000
_cell.angle_alpha   90.00
_cell.angle_beta   90.00
_cell.angle_gamma   90.00
#
_symmetry.space_group_name_H-M   'P 1'
#
loop_
_entity.id
_entity.type
_entity.pdbx_description
1 polymer ?
#
loop_
_entity_poly.entity_id
_entity_poly.type
_entity_poly.pdbx_seq_one_letter_code
_entity_poly.pdbx_strand_id
1 'polypeptide(L)'
;LGDQARDTQPAIRHLLLRKPEGMEGDEFERLLFLARREIEIKSHEENIANFYVASLSHRLISYKGFMVASALEKYYIDLQNTAFETAICLYHQRFSTNTFPTWALSQPFRMLAHNGEINTLRGNRNWLNSRIGQFKSEVWGNNMHLLNKLFDPDASDSASLDQALELLVLSGRSVPHAMAMLVPPAWRIDPFTPKEVADFYKYNSCFCEPWDGPAA
;
A
#
# COMPACT_ATOMS: atom_id res chain seq x y z
N LEU A 1 14.33 9.66 20.12
CA LEU A 1 13.08 10.25 19.58
C LEU A 1 12.91 11.65 20.15
N GLY A 2 12.33 12.58 19.40
CA GLY A 2 11.88 13.87 19.95
C GLY A 2 10.62 13.70 20.80
N ASP A 3 10.24 14.73 21.57
CA ASP A 3 9.14 14.64 22.55
C ASP A 3 7.79 14.28 21.90
N GLN A 4 7.40 14.99 20.84
CA GLN A 4 6.16 14.70 20.10
C GLN A 4 6.10 13.25 19.56
N ALA A 5 7.24 12.71 19.13
CA ALA A 5 7.31 11.32 18.67
C ALA A 5 7.14 10.33 19.82
N ARG A 6 7.68 10.64 21.00
CA ARG A 6 7.50 9.83 22.22
C ARG A 6 6.06 9.85 22.71
N ASP A 7 5.45 11.03 22.71
CA ASP A 7 4.07 11.22 23.21
C ASP A 7 3.03 10.49 22.35
N THR A 8 3.32 10.30 21.07
CA THR A 8 2.43 9.61 20.11
C THR A 8 2.91 8.21 19.73
N GLN A 9 3.94 7.70 20.40
CA GLN A 9 4.55 6.41 20.09
C GLN A 9 3.54 5.28 20.32
N PRO A 10 3.22 4.46 19.29
CA PRO A 10 2.37 3.31 19.48
C PRO A 10 3.15 2.17 20.17
N ALA A 11 2.42 1.24 20.78
CA ALA A 11 3.00 -0.03 21.16
C ALA A 11 3.31 -0.84 19.90
N ILE A 12 4.60 -1.03 19.61
CA ILE A 12 5.05 -1.80 18.44
C ILE A 12 5.21 -3.26 18.85
N ARG A 13 4.57 -4.17 18.11
CA ARG A 13 4.60 -5.62 18.33
C ARG A 13 4.67 -6.35 17.00
N HIS A 14 5.39 -7.46 16.98
CA HIS A 14 5.43 -8.37 15.84
C HIS A 14 4.46 -9.54 16.10
N LEU A 15 3.60 -9.81 15.13
CA LEU A 15 2.79 -11.02 15.09
C LEU A 15 3.50 -12.03 14.20
N LEU A 16 3.90 -13.17 14.77
CA LEU A 16 4.50 -14.27 14.02
C LEU A 16 3.41 -15.25 13.61
N LEU A 17 3.29 -15.48 12.30
CA LEU A 17 2.32 -16.42 11.73
C LEU A 17 3.08 -17.53 11.01
N ARG A 18 2.57 -18.76 11.13
CA ARG A 18 3.09 -19.91 10.40
C ARG A 18 2.31 -20.08 9.10
N LYS A 19 3.02 -20.18 7.98
CA LYS A 19 2.42 -20.57 6.70
C LYS A 19 1.84 -21.99 6.81
N PRO A 20 0.57 -22.23 6.43
CA PRO A 20 0.00 -23.57 6.36
C PRO A 20 0.82 -24.50 5.46
N GLU A 21 0.89 -25.78 5.82
CA GLU A 21 1.57 -26.79 5.02
C GLU A 21 0.87 -26.97 3.66
N GLY A 22 1.65 -27.09 2.59
CA GLY A 22 1.13 -27.23 1.22
C GLY A 22 0.59 -25.96 0.58
N MET A 23 0.53 -24.83 1.30
CA MET A 23 0.07 -23.55 0.74
C MET A 23 1.17 -22.85 -0.05
N GLU A 24 0.86 -22.41 -1.27
CA GLU A 24 1.79 -21.68 -2.11
C GLU A 24 2.04 -20.24 -1.61
N GLY A 25 3.17 -19.64 -1.99
CA GLY A 25 3.55 -18.32 -1.50
C GLY A 25 2.52 -17.23 -1.84
N ASP A 26 2.07 -17.16 -3.10
CA ASP A 26 1.09 -16.15 -3.52
C ASP A 26 -0.28 -16.36 -2.87
N GLU A 27 -0.66 -17.62 -2.64
CA GLU A 27 -1.88 -17.95 -1.90
C GLU A 27 -1.78 -17.47 -0.45
N PHE A 28 -0.62 -17.66 0.19
CA PHE A 28 -0.39 -17.18 1.54
C PHE A 28 -0.36 -15.65 1.63
N GLU A 29 0.23 -14.94 0.67
CA GLU A 29 0.14 -13.46 0.61
C GLU A 29 -1.31 -12.97 0.53
N ARG A 30 -2.14 -13.62 -0.31
CA ARG A 30 -3.56 -13.27 -0.42
C ARG A 30 -4.31 -13.53 0.88
N LEU A 31 -4.00 -14.63 1.56
CA LEU A 31 -4.59 -14.94 2.86
C LEU A 31 -4.20 -13.89 3.92
N LEU A 32 -2.92 -13.52 3.98
CA LEU A 32 -2.42 -12.49 4.89
C LEU A 32 -3.05 -11.12 4.58
N PHE A 33 -3.20 -10.78 3.30
CA PHE A 33 -3.91 -9.58 2.87
C PHE A 33 -5.36 -9.57 3.36
N LEU A 34 -6.12 -10.65 3.15
CA LEU A 34 -7.50 -10.77 3.61
C LEU A 34 -7.60 -10.72 5.14
N ALA A 35 -6.69 -11.39 5.86
CA ALA A 35 -6.64 -11.34 7.31
C ALA A 35 -6.40 -9.91 7.81
N ARG A 36 -5.47 -9.16 7.20
CA ARG A 36 -5.26 -7.75 7.54
C ARG A 36 -6.48 -6.91 7.23
N ARG A 37 -7.15 -7.11 6.08
CA ARG A 37 -8.39 -6.39 5.73
C ARG A 37 -9.48 -6.63 6.76
N GLU A 38 -9.66 -7.88 7.19
CA GLU A 38 -10.64 -8.23 8.22
C GLU A 38 -10.29 -7.60 9.57
N ILE A 39 -9.02 -7.61 9.97
CA ILE A 39 -8.55 -6.94 11.19
C ILE A 39 -8.79 -5.43 11.13
N GLU A 40 -8.47 -4.78 10.01
CA GLU A 40 -8.70 -3.34 9.80
C GLU A 40 -10.19 -2.98 9.91
N ILE A 41 -11.06 -3.79 9.29
CA ILE A 41 -12.52 -3.59 9.35
C ILE A 41 -13.03 -3.75 10.79
N LYS A 42 -12.68 -4.86 11.45
CA LYS A 42 -13.12 -5.13 12.84
C LYS A 42 -12.61 -4.09 13.82
N SER A 43 -11.35 -3.66 13.66
CA SER A 43 -10.75 -2.59 14.47
C SER A 43 -11.56 -1.30 14.36
N HIS A 44 -12.04 -0.95 13.16
CA HIS A 44 -12.90 0.21 12.97
C HIS A 44 -14.30 0.01 13.57
N GLU A 45 -14.93 -1.16 13.36
CA GLU A 45 -16.24 -1.48 13.94
C GLU A 45 -16.24 -1.46 15.48
N GLU A 46 -15.14 -1.90 16.09
CA GLU A 46 -14.93 -1.87 17.54
C GLU A 46 -14.41 -0.52 18.07
N ASN A 47 -14.21 0.48 17.20
CA ASN A 47 -13.65 1.80 17.55
C ASN A 47 -12.29 1.73 18.26
N ILE A 48 -11.43 0.77 17.87
CA ILE A 48 -10.07 0.67 18.38
C ILE A 48 -9.23 1.80 17.77
N ALA A 49 -8.95 2.82 18.58
CA ALA A 49 -8.14 3.96 18.17
C ALA A 49 -6.65 3.58 18.03
N ASN A 50 -5.93 4.30 17.15
CA ASN A 50 -4.48 4.21 16.96
C ASN A 50 -3.95 2.79 16.62
N PHE A 51 -4.79 1.96 16.00
CA PHE A 51 -4.40 0.65 15.48
C PHE A 51 -3.93 0.76 14.02
N TYR A 52 -2.80 0.13 13.70
CA TYR A 52 -2.27 0.11 12.34
C TYR A 52 -1.37 -1.09 12.08
N VAL A 53 -1.55 -1.74 10.94
CA VAL A 53 -0.69 -2.84 10.47
C VAL A 53 0.24 -2.30 9.38
N ALA A 54 1.53 -2.14 9.71
CA ALA A 54 2.54 -1.62 8.80
C ALA A 54 2.80 -2.54 7.61
N SER A 55 2.92 -3.84 7.88
CA SER A 55 3.05 -4.90 6.89
C SER A 55 2.52 -6.20 7.49
N LEU A 56 1.85 -7.01 6.68
CA LEU A 56 1.50 -8.39 7.03
C LEU A 56 1.72 -9.25 5.79
N SER A 57 2.95 -9.78 5.67
CA SER A 57 3.45 -10.48 4.49
C SER A 57 4.49 -11.50 4.95
N HIS A 58 4.64 -12.59 4.19
CA HIS A 58 5.74 -13.55 4.39
C HIS A 58 6.99 -13.16 3.59
N ARG A 59 6.91 -12.10 2.78
CA ARG A 59 7.99 -11.63 1.89
C ARG A 59 8.53 -10.26 2.31
N LEU A 60 7.66 -9.40 2.82
CA LEU A 60 7.96 -7.99 3.06
C LEU A 60 7.73 -7.62 4.53
N ILE A 61 8.62 -6.77 5.05
CA ILE A 61 8.49 -6.18 6.38
C ILE A 61 8.84 -4.69 6.32
N SER A 62 8.03 -3.87 6.98
CA SER A 62 8.21 -2.41 7.02
C SER A 62 8.59 -1.94 8.41
N TYR A 63 9.83 -1.45 8.56
CA TYR A 63 10.30 -0.72 9.72
C TYR A 63 10.19 0.79 9.44
N LYS A 64 9.23 1.44 10.09
CA LYS A 64 8.92 2.85 9.84
C LYS A 64 8.44 3.56 11.10
N GLY A 65 8.63 4.86 11.17
CA GLY A 65 8.05 5.63 12.26
C GLY A 65 8.31 7.12 12.14
N PHE A 66 7.74 7.87 13.08
CA PHE A 66 7.84 9.32 13.12
C PHE A 66 9.17 9.75 13.74
N MET A 67 10.23 9.69 12.93
CA MET A 67 11.59 10.06 13.34
C MET A 67 12.43 10.52 12.14
N VAL A 68 13.55 11.17 12.41
CA VAL A 68 14.55 11.45 11.38
C VAL A 68 15.16 10.14 10.88
N ALA A 69 15.50 10.07 9.58
CA ALA A 69 15.99 8.84 8.97
C ALA A 69 17.22 8.25 9.69
N SER A 70 18.14 9.10 10.15
CA SER A 70 19.35 8.70 10.89
C SER A 70 19.08 8.09 12.28
N ALA A 71 17.85 8.19 12.78
CA ALA A 71 17.44 7.57 14.04
C ALA A 71 16.83 6.18 13.87
N LEU A 72 16.49 5.77 12.63
CA LEU A 72 15.74 4.53 12.37
C LEU A 72 16.50 3.29 12.87
N GLU A 73 17.76 3.14 12.45
CA GLU A 73 18.64 2.03 12.85
C GLU A 73 18.88 2.01 14.37
N LYS A 74 19.00 3.18 15.00
CA LYS A 74 19.19 3.29 16.46
C LYS A 74 17.93 2.93 17.24
N TYR A 75 16.76 3.18 16.67
CA TYR A 75 15.47 2.91 17.30
C TYR A 75 15.06 1.44 17.11
N TYR A 76 15.21 0.90 15.90
CA TYR A 76 14.95 -0.50 15.59
C TYR A 76 16.26 -1.29 15.59
N ILE A 77 16.65 -1.79 16.76
CA ILE A 77 17.88 -2.56 16.93
C ILE A 77 17.96 -3.82 16.07
N ASP A 78 16.81 -4.35 15.61
CA ASP A 78 16.75 -5.46 14.64
C ASP A 78 17.52 -5.13 13.36
N LEU A 79 17.53 -3.87 12.93
CA LEU A 79 18.23 -3.41 11.72
C LEU A 79 19.75 -3.39 11.88
N GLN A 80 20.26 -3.44 13.12
CA GLN A 80 21.70 -3.56 13.41
C GLN A 80 22.15 -5.03 13.46
N ASN A 81 21.20 -5.98 13.46
CA ASN A 81 21.51 -7.39 13.52
C ASN A 81 22.04 -7.87 12.17
N THR A 82 23.22 -8.47 12.14
CA THR A 82 23.83 -9.00 10.92
C THR A 82 23.03 -10.15 10.29
N ALA A 83 22.12 -10.78 11.04
CA ALA A 83 21.18 -11.77 10.52
C ALA A 83 19.99 -11.14 9.75
N PHE A 84 19.81 -9.81 9.82
CA PHE A 84 18.78 -9.10 9.06
C PHE A 84 19.27 -8.86 7.63
N GLU A 85 19.13 -9.89 6.79
CA GLU A 85 19.53 -9.85 5.38
C GLU A 85 18.33 -9.64 4.45
N THR A 86 18.53 -8.89 3.37
CA THR A 86 17.51 -8.70 2.33
C THR A 86 18.16 -8.55 0.96
N ALA A 87 17.47 -9.00 -0.09
CA ALA A 87 17.89 -8.78 -1.48
C ALA A 87 17.56 -7.37 -1.98
N ILE A 88 16.51 -6.74 -1.43
CA ILE A 88 15.98 -5.44 -1.87
C ILE A 88 15.59 -4.61 -0.64
N CYS A 89 15.87 -3.31 -0.68
CA CYS A 89 15.44 -2.35 0.32
C CYS A 89 14.78 -1.15 -0.36
N LEU A 90 13.65 -0.72 0.19
CA LEU A 90 12.97 0.52 -0.18
C LEU A 90 12.93 1.44 1.04
N TYR A 91 13.42 2.67 0.88
CA TYR A 91 13.46 3.67 1.95
C TYR A 91 12.73 4.93 1.52
N HIS A 92 12.22 5.68 2.51
CA HIS A 92 11.54 6.94 2.25
C HIS A 92 11.71 7.89 3.44
N GLN A 93 11.92 9.17 3.14
CA GLN A 93 11.84 10.23 4.13
C GLN A 93 10.81 11.26 3.67
N ARG A 94 9.74 11.40 4.45
CA ARG A 94 8.63 12.31 4.13
C ARG A 94 8.93 13.71 4.65
N PHE A 95 8.71 14.71 3.81
CA PHE A 95 8.43 16.08 4.25
C PHE A 95 6.91 16.26 4.31
N SER A 96 6.38 16.53 5.51
CA SER A 96 4.95 16.75 5.73
C SER A 96 4.71 18.22 6.05
N THR A 97 3.71 18.82 5.39
CA THR A 97 3.18 20.13 5.76
C THR A 97 2.26 20.07 6.98
N ASN A 98 1.86 18.87 7.43
CA ASN A 98 1.12 18.67 8.67
C ASN A 98 2.05 18.64 9.89
N THR A 99 1.66 19.39 10.93
CA THR A 99 2.36 19.47 12.22
C THR A 99 1.94 18.37 13.21
N PHE A 100 0.89 17.60 12.90
CA PHE A 100 0.44 16.49 13.76
C PHE A 100 1.15 15.19 13.37
N PRO A 101 1.91 14.60 14.31
CA PRO A 101 2.69 13.41 14.04
C PRO A 101 1.79 12.19 13.93
N THR A 102 1.92 11.45 12.84
CA THR A 102 1.20 10.18 12.66
C THR A 102 2.19 9.10 12.22
N TRP A 103 2.47 8.18 13.13
CA TRP A 103 3.35 7.04 12.90
C TRP A 103 2.87 6.20 11.70
N ALA A 104 1.56 6.01 11.57
CA ALA A 104 0.95 5.23 10.49
C ALA A 104 1.18 5.82 9.08
N LEU A 105 1.25 7.15 8.95
CA LEU A 105 1.48 7.85 7.67
C LEU A 105 2.96 7.94 7.28
N SER A 106 3.86 7.42 8.12
CA SER A 106 5.26 7.22 7.72
C SER A 106 5.33 6.17 6.62
N GLN A 107 6.28 6.32 5.71
CA GLN A 107 6.51 5.42 4.58
C GLN A 107 7.82 4.63 4.79
N PRO A 108 8.04 3.49 4.11
CA PRO A 108 7.23 2.91 3.02
C PRO A 108 5.87 2.38 3.48
N PHE A 109 4.92 2.33 2.54
CA PHE A 109 3.71 1.53 2.68
C PHE A 109 4.01 0.06 2.35
N ARG A 110 3.02 -0.73 1.96
CA ARG A 110 3.18 -2.19 1.88
C ARG A 110 3.87 -2.62 0.60
N MET A 111 3.63 -1.89 -0.47
CA MET A 111 4.18 -2.14 -1.80
C MET A 111 4.92 -0.95 -2.39
N LEU A 112 4.66 0.28 -1.90
CA LEU A 112 5.30 1.48 -2.46
C LEU A 112 5.84 2.45 -1.42
N ALA A 113 6.76 3.28 -1.90
CA ALA A 113 7.11 4.58 -1.37
C ALA A 113 6.84 5.60 -2.47
N HIS A 114 6.35 6.78 -2.11
CA HIS A 114 5.92 7.79 -3.05
C HIS A 114 6.39 9.15 -2.58
N ASN A 115 7.21 9.77 -3.43
CA ASN A 115 7.61 11.17 -3.28
C ASN A 115 6.82 12.02 -4.26
N GLY A 116 5.77 12.68 -3.77
CA GLY A 116 4.87 13.43 -4.62
C GLY A 116 3.50 13.66 -3.99
N GLU A 117 2.54 13.99 -4.83
CA GLU A 117 1.16 14.26 -4.44
C GLU A 117 0.20 13.78 -5.55
N ILE A 118 -0.80 12.97 -5.21
CA ILE A 118 -1.84 12.55 -6.15
C ILE A 118 -3.01 13.54 -6.13
N ASN A 119 -3.08 14.37 -7.16
CA ASN A 119 -4.08 15.44 -7.31
C ASN A 119 -5.48 14.90 -7.64
N THR A 120 -5.59 13.70 -8.21
CA THR A 120 -6.88 13.11 -8.62
C THR A 120 -7.52 12.21 -7.54
N LEU A 121 -6.96 12.18 -6.33
CA LEU A 121 -7.29 11.22 -5.26
C LEU A 121 -8.78 11.02 -5.02
N ARG A 122 -9.55 12.12 -4.86
CA ARG A 122 -10.99 12.04 -4.56
C ARG A 122 -11.75 11.33 -5.68
N GLY A 123 -11.40 11.61 -6.93
CA GLY A 123 -11.96 10.93 -8.10
C GLY A 123 -11.63 9.45 -8.07
N ASN A 124 -10.36 9.12 -7.88
CA ASN A 124 -9.88 7.73 -7.89
C ASN A 124 -10.55 6.88 -6.81
N ARG A 125 -10.67 7.42 -5.59
CA ARG A 125 -11.37 6.76 -4.47
C ARG A 125 -12.83 6.47 -4.81
N ASN A 126 -13.53 7.46 -5.34
CA ASN A 126 -14.95 7.33 -5.70
C ASN A 126 -15.16 6.33 -6.86
N TRP A 127 -14.28 6.35 -7.86
CA TRP A 127 -14.36 5.43 -8.99
C TRP A 127 -14.18 3.99 -8.56
N LEU A 128 -13.16 3.68 -7.74
CA LEU A 128 -12.98 2.32 -7.27
C LEU A 128 -14.14 1.90 -6.35
N ASN A 129 -14.54 2.73 -5.38
CA ASN A 129 -15.62 2.40 -4.45
C ASN A 129 -16.96 2.16 -5.14
N SER A 130 -17.26 2.87 -6.24
CA SER A 130 -18.50 2.67 -7.00
C SER A 130 -18.51 1.38 -7.83
N ARG A 131 -17.33 0.86 -8.20
CA ARG A 131 -17.18 -0.34 -9.05
C ARG A 131 -16.89 -1.60 -8.26
N ILE A 132 -16.22 -1.51 -7.11
CA ILE A 132 -15.68 -2.68 -6.37
C ILE A 132 -16.76 -3.68 -5.97
N GLY A 133 -17.97 -3.20 -5.62
CA GLY A 133 -19.10 -4.06 -5.29
C GLY A 133 -19.66 -4.87 -6.47
N GLN A 134 -19.29 -4.53 -7.71
CA GLN A 134 -19.69 -5.24 -8.93
C GLN A 134 -18.60 -6.19 -9.44
N PHE A 135 -17.40 -6.14 -8.85
CA PHE A 135 -16.29 -6.97 -9.30
C PHE A 135 -16.53 -8.44 -8.96
N LYS A 136 -16.15 -9.29 -9.91
CA LYS A 136 -16.03 -10.73 -9.73
C LYS A 136 -14.59 -11.09 -9.98
N SER A 137 -14.01 -11.86 -9.07
CA SER A 137 -12.63 -12.32 -9.17
C SER A 137 -12.58 -13.77 -8.73
N GLU A 138 -12.03 -14.63 -9.58
CA GLU A 138 -11.76 -16.03 -9.22
C GLU A 138 -10.73 -16.11 -8.07
N VAL A 139 -9.80 -15.15 -8.01
CA VAL A 139 -8.79 -15.07 -6.96
C VAL A 139 -9.41 -14.77 -5.59
N TRP A 140 -10.42 -13.91 -5.55
CA TRP A 140 -11.02 -13.46 -4.28
C TRP A 140 -12.28 -14.24 -3.90
N GLY A 141 -12.99 -14.81 -4.88
CA GLY A 141 -14.17 -15.65 -4.66
C GLY A 141 -15.18 -15.02 -3.70
N ASN A 142 -15.54 -15.76 -2.65
CA ASN A 142 -16.49 -15.31 -1.64
C ASN A 142 -15.95 -14.20 -0.71
N ASN A 143 -14.63 -13.94 -0.75
CA ASN A 143 -13.98 -12.92 0.07
C ASN A 143 -14.03 -11.52 -0.56
N MET A 144 -14.68 -11.35 -1.71
CA MET A 144 -14.90 -10.04 -2.36
C MET A 144 -15.47 -8.98 -1.39
N HIS A 145 -16.28 -9.39 -0.41
CA HIS A 145 -16.86 -8.49 0.57
C HIS A 145 -15.82 -7.76 1.45
N LEU A 146 -14.64 -8.36 1.69
CA LEU A 146 -13.53 -7.76 2.45
C LEU A 146 -12.77 -6.68 1.65
N LEU A 147 -13.00 -6.64 0.34
CA LEU A 147 -12.43 -5.62 -0.55
C LEU A 147 -13.28 -4.35 -0.59
N ASN A 148 -14.51 -4.41 -0.08
CA ASN A 148 -15.35 -3.23 0.06
C ASN A 148 -14.68 -2.22 1.01
N LYS A 149 -14.89 -0.92 0.75
CA LYS A 149 -14.28 0.17 1.52
C LYS A 149 -12.75 0.01 1.64
N LEU A 150 -12.10 -0.26 0.50
CA LEU A 150 -10.64 -0.44 0.44
C LEU A 150 -9.90 0.76 1.04
N PHE A 151 -10.38 1.96 0.74
CA PHE A 151 -9.77 3.21 1.18
C PHE A 151 -10.35 3.68 2.50
N ASP A 152 -9.47 3.86 3.47
CA ASP A 152 -9.75 4.63 4.67
C ASP A 152 -9.89 6.13 4.27
N PRO A 153 -10.99 6.81 4.64
CA PRO A 153 -11.19 8.23 4.39
C PRO A 153 -10.01 9.11 4.84
N ASP A 154 -9.37 8.76 5.96
CA ASP A 154 -8.30 9.52 6.60
C ASP A 154 -6.91 9.14 6.09
N ALA A 155 -6.82 8.15 5.18
CA ALA A 155 -5.56 7.75 4.59
C ALA A 155 -4.94 8.89 3.77
N SER A 156 -3.61 8.95 3.72
CA SER A 156 -2.91 9.80 2.74
C SER A 156 -3.20 9.34 1.30
N ASP A 157 -2.96 10.23 0.35
CA ASP A 157 -3.00 9.95 -1.08
C ASP A 157 -2.15 8.72 -1.49
N SER A 158 -0.93 8.68 -0.97
CA SER A 158 0.09 7.66 -1.19
C SER A 158 -0.32 6.32 -0.60
N ALA A 159 -0.98 6.34 0.57
CA ALA A 159 -1.55 5.14 1.20
C ALA A 159 -2.70 4.55 0.37
N SER A 160 -3.52 5.41 -0.24
CA SER A 160 -4.57 4.94 -1.16
C SER A 160 -4.00 4.37 -2.45
N LEU A 161 -2.95 4.98 -3.00
CA LEU A 161 -2.26 4.43 -4.17
C LEU A 161 -1.66 3.05 -3.84
N ASP A 162 -1.05 2.89 -2.66
CA ASP A 162 -0.50 1.62 -2.17
C ASP A 162 -1.58 0.52 -2.09
N GLN A 163 -2.74 0.84 -1.53
CA GLN A 163 -3.86 -0.10 -1.43
C GLN A 163 -4.39 -0.51 -2.80
N ALA A 164 -4.46 0.42 -3.76
CA ALA A 164 -4.87 0.11 -5.13
C ALA A 164 -3.84 -0.77 -5.84
N LEU A 165 -2.55 -0.48 -5.68
CA LEU A 165 -1.45 -1.29 -6.22
C LEU A 165 -1.48 -2.70 -5.65
N GLU A 166 -1.59 -2.82 -4.32
CA GLU A 166 -1.63 -4.09 -3.62
C GLU A 166 -2.81 -4.96 -4.05
N LEU A 167 -4.00 -4.36 -4.19
CA LEU A 167 -5.16 -5.07 -4.71
C LEU A 167 -4.91 -5.60 -6.12
N LEU A 168 -4.39 -4.78 -7.04
CA LEU A 168 -4.16 -5.18 -8.43
C LEU A 168 -3.11 -6.30 -8.52
N VAL A 169 -2.03 -6.21 -7.75
CA VAL A 169 -0.96 -7.22 -7.74
C VAL A 169 -1.45 -8.53 -7.19
N LEU A 170 -2.09 -8.52 -6.02
CA LEU A 170 -2.61 -9.75 -5.40
C LEU A 170 -3.76 -10.38 -6.20
N SER A 171 -4.46 -9.57 -7.02
CA SER A 171 -5.42 -10.04 -8.02
C SER A 171 -4.78 -10.72 -9.25
N GLY A 172 -3.45 -10.82 -9.31
CA GLY A 172 -2.72 -11.56 -10.35
C GLY A 172 -1.98 -10.70 -11.38
N ARG A 173 -1.89 -9.38 -11.20
CA ARG A 173 -1.08 -8.53 -12.09
C ARG A 173 0.36 -8.43 -11.59
N SER A 174 1.30 -8.29 -12.51
CA SER A 174 2.66 -7.91 -12.14
C SER A 174 2.70 -6.45 -11.66
N VAL A 175 3.70 -6.10 -10.86
CA VAL A 175 3.90 -4.71 -10.40
C VAL A 175 3.98 -3.72 -11.58
N PRO A 176 4.74 -3.98 -12.67
CA PRO A 176 4.76 -3.08 -13.82
C PRO A 176 3.41 -2.91 -14.49
N HIS A 177 2.61 -3.98 -14.60
CA HIS A 177 1.26 -3.89 -15.19
C HIS A 177 0.34 -3.07 -14.28
N ALA A 178 0.32 -3.34 -12.98
CA ALA A 178 -0.50 -2.59 -12.03
C ALA A 178 -0.12 -1.10 -12.02
N MET A 179 1.18 -0.77 -12.03
CA MET A 179 1.64 0.61 -12.14
C MET A 179 1.27 1.26 -13.47
N ALA A 180 1.35 0.53 -14.59
CA ALA A 180 0.94 1.04 -15.89
C ALA A 180 -0.58 1.30 -15.98
N MET A 181 -1.40 0.64 -15.15
CA MET A 181 -2.82 0.95 -15.01
C MET A 181 -3.08 2.18 -14.14
N LEU A 182 -2.38 2.28 -13.01
CA LEU A 182 -2.59 3.34 -12.02
C LEU A 182 -1.97 4.67 -12.45
N VAL A 183 -0.71 4.64 -12.92
CA VAL A 183 0.08 5.82 -13.30
C VAL A 183 0.60 5.65 -14.74
N PRO A 184 -0.29 5.64 -15.75
CA PRO A 184 0.12 5.55 -17.14
C PRO A 184 0.88 6.83 -17.58
N PRO A 185 1.86 6.72 -18.50
CA PRO A 185 2.48 7.88 -19.12
C PRO A 185 1.47 8.65 -19.98
N ALA A 186 1.83 9.85 -20.45
CA ALA A 186 1.01 10.67 -21.34
C ALA A 186 0.94 10.16 -22.80
N TRP A 187 0.63 8.87 -22.98
CA TRP A 187 0.66 8.12 -24.24
C TRP A 187 -0.23 8.68 -25.36
N ARG A 188 -1.25 9.49 -25.03
CA ARG A 188 -2.19 10.07 -26.02
C ARG A 188 -1.59 11.21 -26.82
N ILE A 189 -0.61 11.91 -26.25
CA ILE A 189 0.00 13.11 -26.84
C ILE A 189 1.46 12.89 -27.24
N ASP A 190 2.04 11.75 -26.89
CA ASP A 190 3.39 11.37 -27.26
C ASP A 190 3.43 10.78 -28.69
N PRO A 191 4.01 11.47 -29.68
CA PRO A 191 4.10 10.96 -31.05
C PRO A 191 5.05 9.76 -31.19
N PHE A 192 5.87 9.46 -30.18
CA PHE A 192 6.84 8.36 -30.19
C PHE A 192 6.31 7.06 -29.58
N THR A 193 5.11 7.07 -28.99
CA THR A 193 4.51 5.87 -28.42
C THR A 193 4.11 4.89 -29.55
N PRO A 194 4.65 3.66 -29.58
CA PRO A 194 4.26 2.64 -30.57
C PRO A 194 2.77 2.29 -30.47
N LYS A 195 2.16 1.89 -31.59
CA LYS A 195 0.73 1.61 -31.66
C LYS A 195 0.29 0.54 -30.65
N GLU A 196 1.07 -0.52 -30.50
CA GLU A 196 0.78 -1.64 -29.60
C GLU A 196 0.77 -1.19 -28.13
N VAL A 197 1.67 -0.27 -27.79
CA VAL A 197 1.77 0.34 -26.45
C VAL A 197 0.59 1.28 -26.21
N ALA A 198 0.23 2.11 -27.20
CA ALA A 198 -0.94 2.96 -27.12
C ALA A 198 -2.25 2.14 -26.96
N ASP A 199 -2.38 1.03 -27.69
CA ASP A 199 -3.54 0.14 -27.58
C ASP A 199 -3.62 -0.52 -26.19
N PHE A 200 -2.47 -0.92 -25.61
CA PHE A 200 -2.39 -1.43 -24.24
C PHE A 200 -2.90 -0.41 -23.22
N TYR A 201 -2.44 0.85 -23.30
CA TYR A 201 -2.91 1.89 -22.37
C TYR A 201 -4.36 2.28 -22.62
N LYS A 202 -4.80 2.32 -23.89
CA LYS A 202 -6.20 2.56 -24.26
C LYS A 202 -7.12 1.52 -23.63
N TYR A 203 -6.77 0.24 -23.73
CA TYR A 203 -7.50 -0.86 -23.09
C TYR A 203 -7.58 -0.67 -21.57
N ASN A 204 -6.46 -0.41 -20.91
CA ASN A 204 -6.42 -0.25 -19.45
C ASN A 204 -7.19 0.99 -18.95
N SER A 205 -7.23 2.06 -19.74
CA SER A 205 -7.99 3.28 -19.40
C SER A 205 -9.50 3.08 -19.31
N CYS A 206 -10.04 1.96 -19.85
CA CYS A 206 -11.44 1.59 -19.68
C CYS A 206 -11.75 1.05 -18.28
N PHE A 207 -10.73 0.59 -17.53
CA PHE A 207 -10.90 -0.06 -16.23
C PHE A 207 -10.51 0.84 -15.05
N CYS A 208 -9.47 1.66 -15.23
CA CYS A 208 -8.90 2.50 -14.17
C CYS A 208 -8.59 3.91 -14.69
N GLU A 209 -9.10 4.91 -14.00
CA GLU A 209 -8.71 6.30 -14.18
C GLU A 209 -7.30 6.54 -13.63
N PRO A 210 -6.47 7.36 -14.30
CA PRO A 210 -5.13 7.67 -13.83
C PRO A 210 -5.09 8.34 -12.44
N TRP A 211 -4.19 7.84 -11.61
CA TRP A 211 -3.77 8.43 -10.35
C TRP A 211 -2.70 9.47 -10.63
N ASP A 212 -3.15 10.65 -11.03
CA ASP A 212 -2.33 11.70 -11.61
C ASP A 212 -1.85 12.70 -10.54
N GLY A 213 -0.68 13.27 -10.79
CA GLY A 213 0.07 14.14 -9.90
C GLY A 213 1.58 13.86 -9.95
N PRO A 214 2.42 14.74 -9.41
CA PRO A 214 3.85 14.48 -9.32
C PRO A 214 4.08 13.18 -8.53
N ALA A 215 4.83 12.25 -9.10
CA ALA A 215 5.13 10.96 -8.48
C ALA A 215 6.52 10.46 -8.91
N ALA A 216 7.34 10.11 -7.93
CA ALA A 216 8.62 9.42 -8.08
C ALA A 216 8.68 8.18 -7.19
#